data_AF-A0A519LRB5-F1
#
_entry.id   AF-A0A519LRB5-F1
#
_cell.length_a   1.000
_cell.length_b   1.000
_cell.length_c   1.000
_cell.angle_alpha   90.00
_cell.angle_beta   90.00
_cell.angle_gamma   90.00
#
_symmetry.space_group_name_H-M   'P 1'
#
loop_
_entity.id
_entity.type
_entity.pdbx_description
1 polymer ?
#
loop_
_entity_poly.entity_id
_entity_poly.type
_entity_poly.pdbx_seq_one_letter_code
_entity_poly.pdbx_strand_id
1 'polypeptide(L)'
;MRDALSIFDRVVSYCGNNLTRQAVTENLNVLDYEYYVRITDLILENSIPDLLLAYNDILAKGFDGHHFIAGLASHFRDLLVCKNPATLILLEAGEAAQQLYGIQAQKASQEFLMQGIDIANDADFKFKASQNQRLLVELTLMQLASITFDGEKKKLTNL
;
A
#
# COMPACT_ATOMS: atom_id res chain seq x y z
N MET A 1 -26.94 -1.95 -8.71
CA MET A 1 -27.02 -3.28 -9.37
C MET A 1 -26.66 -3.27 -10.86
N ARG A 2 -26.77 -2.15 -11.60
CA ARG A 2 -26.29 -2.05 -13.00
C ARG A 2 -24.76 -2.02 -13.15
N ASP A 3 -24.06 -1.46 -12.16
CA ASP A 3 -22.59 -1.30 -12.23
C ASP A 3 -21.83 -2.62 -12.03
N ALA A 4 -22.30 -3.49 -11.13
CA ALA A 4 -21.70 -4.80 -10.90
C ALA A 4 -21.85 -5.74 -12.12
N LEU A 5 -22.99 -5.68 -12.82
CA LEU A 5 -23.22 -6.48 -14.02
C LEU A 5 -22.33 -6.00 -15.18
N SER A 6 -22.17 -4.68 -15.32
CA SER A 6 -21.34 -4.08 -16.37
C SER A 6 -19.84 -4.32 -16.15
N ILE A 7 -19.40 -4.35 -14.88
CA ILE A 7 -18.03 -4.76 -14.51
C ILE A 7 -17.83 -6.24 -14.80
N PHE A 8 -18.80 -7.10 -14.44
CA PHE A 8 -18.74 -8.53 -14.71
C PHE A 8 -18.65 -8.84 -16.21
N ASP A 9 -19.51 -8.24 -17.03
CA ASP A 9 -19.49 -8.43 -18.49
C ASP A 9 -18.18 -7.96 -19.13
N ARG A 10 -17.60 -6.88 -18.60
CA ARG A 10 -16.31 -6.35 -19.07
C ARG A 10 -15.14 -7.26 -18.69
N VAL A 11 -15.17 -7.86 -17.50
CA VAL A 11 -14.16 -8.82 -17.02
C VAL A 11 -14.25 -10.15 -17.78
N VAL A 12 -15.47 -10.67 -18.02
CA VAL A 12 -15.71 -11.91 -18.77
C VAL A 12 -15.32 -11.76 -20.24
N SER A 13 -15.59 -10.61 -20.86
CA SER A 13 -15.17 -10.31 -22.23
C SER A 13 -13.64 -10.28 -22.40
N TYR A 14 -12.90 -9.85 -21.37
CA TYR A 14 -11.44 -9.73 -21.42
C TYR A 14 -10.68 -11.00 -20.99
N CYS A 15 -11.22 -11.78 -20.05
CA CYS A 15 -10.52 -12.95 -19.48
C CYS A 15 -10.79 -14.28 -20.22
N GLY A 16 -11.74 -14.31 -21.16
CA GLY A 16 -12.17 -15.55 -21.79
C GLY A 16 -12.72 -16.56 -20.76
N ASN A 17 -12.43 -17.86 -20.93
CA ASN A 17 -12.96 -18.94 -20.07
C ASN A 17 -12.17 -19.20 -18.78
N ASN A 18 -11.02 -18.53 -18.56
CA ASN A 18 -10.16 -18.73 -17.39
C ASN A 18 -10.12 -17.45 -16.53
N LEU A 19 -11.17 -17.24 -15.73
CA LEU A 19 -11.21 -16.17 -14.75
C LEU A 19 -10.27 -16.51 -13.57
N THR A 20 -9.05 -15.97 -13.61
CA THR A 20 -8.16 -16.00 -12.44
C THR A 20 -8.28 -14.68 -11.68
N ARG A 21 -8.11 -14.73 -10.36
CA ARG A 21 -8.10 -13.52 -9.51
C ARG A 21 -7.16 -12.45 -10.06
N GLN A 22 -5.97 -12.87 -10.48
CA GLN A 22 -4.96 -12.00 -11.09
C GLN A 22 -5.48 -11.30 -12.36
N ALA A 23 -6.11 -12.03 -13.29
CA ALA A 23 -6.65 -11.44 -14.51
C ALA A 23 -7.78 -10.44 -14.22
N VAL A 24 -8.61 -10.69 -13.20
CA VAL A 24 -9.66 -9.74 -12.78
C VAL A 24 -9.05 -8.47 -12.17
N THR A 25 -8.09 -8.63 -11.28
CA THR A 25 -7.37 -7.54 -10.59
C THR A 25 -6.60 -6.64 -11.56
N GLU A 26 -5.92 -7.23 -12.55
CA GLU A 26 -5.23 -6.50 -13.63
C GLU A 26 -6.22 -5.73 -14.53
N ASN A 27 -7.39 -6.32 -14.84
CA ASN A 27 -8.43 -5.64 -15.63
C ASN A 27 -9.17 -4.52 -14.89
N LEU A 28 -9.26 -4.62 -13.56
CA LEU A 28 -9.88 -3.60 -12.71
C LEU A 28 -8.89 -2.50 -12.26
N ASN A 29 -7.60 -2.67 -12.57
CA ASN A 29 -6.52 -1.77 -12.15
C ASN A 29 -6.46 -1.56 -10.62
N VAL A 30 -6.82 -2.59 -9.85
CA VAL A 30 -6.75 -2.59 -8.39
C VAL A 30 -5.53 -3.40 -7.98
N LEU A 31 -4.69 -2.91 -7.07
CA LEU A 31 -3.60 -3.74 -6.52
C LEU A 31 -4.14 -4.71 -5.48
N ASP A 32 -3.72 -5.97 -5.55
CA ASP A 32 -4.06 -6.96 -4.52
C ASP A 32 -3.35 -6.66 -3.20
N TYR A 33 -3.93 -7.07 -2.08
CA TYR A 33 -3.39 -6.87 -0.73
C TYR A 33 -1.96 -7.42 -0.57
N GLU A 34 -1.60 -8.46 -1.33
CA GLU A 34 -0.26 -9.06 -1.33
C GLU A 34 0.82 -8.05 -1.76
N TYR A 35 0.49 -7.12 -2.66
CA TYR A 35 1.41 -6.04 -3.05
C TYR A 35 1.66 -5.09 -1.89
N TYR A 36 0.61 -4.66 -1.19
CA TYR A 36 0.76 -3.75 -0.04
C TYR A 36 1.48 -4.41 1.13
N VAL A 37 1.24 -5.72 1.35
CA VAL A 37 2.02 -6.51 2.30
C VAL A 37 3.50 -6.50 1.91
N ARG A 38 3.83 -6.83 0.65
CA ARG A 38 5.23 -6.82 0.17
C ARG A 38 5.89 -5.44 0.31
N ILE A 39 5.20 -4.38 -0.12
CA ILE A 39 5.73 -3.00 -0.03
C ILE A 39 5.98 -2.63 1.43
N THR A 40 5.04 -2.93 2.33
CA THR A 40 5.19 -2.61 3.76
C THR A 40 6.34 -3.40 4.39
N ASP A 41 6.54 -4.67 4.03
CA ASP A 41 7.68 -5.45 4.51
C ASP A 41 9.01 -4.80 4.07
N LEU A 42 9.14 -4.39 2.80
CA LEU A 42 10.33 -3.69 2.32
C LEU A 42 10.55 -2.32 2.99
N ILE A 43 9.48 -1.60 3.35
CA ILE A 43 9.54 -0.36 4.13
C ILE A 43 10.09 -0.63 5.54
N LEU A 44 9.58 -1.65 6.22
CA LEU A 44 10.03 -2.02 7.56
C LEU A 44 11.48 -2.52 7.58
N GLU A 45 11.93 -3.14 6.48
CA GLU A 45 13.33 -3.55 6.27
C GLU A 45 14.25 -2.39 5.87
N ASN A 46 13.70 -1.18 5.66
CA ASN A 46 14.40 0.01 5.15
C ASN A 46 15.09 -0.24 3.78
N SER A 47 14.57 -1.16 2.96
CA SER A 47 15.15 -1.48 1.63
C SER A 47 14.67 -0.51 0.56
N ILE A 48 15.25 0.68 0.52
CA ILE A 48 14.94 1.71 -0.49
C ILE A 48 15.14 1.21 -1.93
N PRO A 49 16.24 0.54 -2.30
CA PRO A 49 16.43 0.08 -3.68
C PRO A 49 15.32 -0.87 -4.14
N ASP A 50 14.96 -1.84 -3.30
CA ASP A 50 13.93 -2.83 -3.65
C ASP A 50 12.53 -2.20 -3.68
N LEU A 51 12.27 -1.18 -2.86
CA LEU A 51 11.03 -0.41 -2.91
C LEU A 51 10.86 0.33 -4.23
N LEU A 52 11.91 1.00 -4.70
CA LEU A 52 11.87 1.73 -5.97
C LEU A 52 11.69 0.77 -7.15
N LEU A 53 12.33 -0.40 -7.12
CA LEU A 53 12.14 -1.45 -8.11
C LEU A 53 10.70 -2.00 -8.07
N ALA A 54 10.18 -2.32 -6.89
CA ALA A 54 8.81 -2.81 -6.72
C ALA A 54 7.76 -1.79 -7.19
N TYR A 55 7.97 -0.50 -6.91
CA TYR A 55 7.10 0.55 -7.42
C TYR A 55 7.19 0.73 -8.93
N ASN A 56 8.39 0.62 -9.51
CA ASN A 56 8.54 0.64 -10.96
C ASN A 56 7.80 -0.53 -11.63
N ASP A 57 7.82 -1.71 -11.04
CA ASP A 57 7.07 -2.88 -11.53
C ASP A 57 5.55 -2.66 -11.45
N ILE A 58 5.07 -1.97 -10.42
CA ILE A 58 3.66 -1.58 -10.29
C ILE A 58 3.27 -0.66 -11.45
N LEU A 59 4.05 0.39 -11.72
CA LEU A 59 3.79 1.31 -12.83
C LEU A 59 3.89 0.60 -14.20
N ALA A 60 4.85 -0.31 -14.37
CA ALA A 60 5.02 -1.06 -15.61
C ALA A 60 3.81 -1.97 -15.94
N LYS A 61 3.05 -2.39 -14.92
CA LYS A 61 1.81 -3.15 -15.07
C LYS A 61 0.58 -2.26 -15.37
N GLY A 62 0.76 -0.95 -15.45
CA GLY A 62 -0.32 0.00 -15.77
C GLY A 62 -1.08 0.54 -14.56
N PHE A 63 -0.65 0.20 -13.34
CA PHE A 63 -1.26 0.74 -12.12
C PHE A 63 -0.97 2.23 -11.96
N ASP A 64 -1.95 2.93 -11.40
CA ASP A 64 -1.89 4.37 -11.19
C ASP A 64 -1.26 4.72 -9.83
N GLY A 65 -0.34 5.68 -9.83
CA GLY A 65 0.41 6.08 -8.64
C GLY A 65 -0.46 6.72 -7.55
N HIS A 66 -1.55 7.40 -7.91
CA HIS A 66 -2.47 8.00 -6.94
C HIS A 66 -3.26 6.92 -6.22
N HIS A 67 -3.80 5.96 -6.97
CA HIS A 67 -4.50 4.80 -6.40
C HIS A 67 -3.57 3.97 -5.52
N PHE A 68 -2.30 3.82 -5.90
CA PHE A 68 -1.29 3.16 -5.07
C PHE A 68 -1.09 3.86 -3.71
N ILE A 69 -0.93 5.18 -3.69
CA ILE A 69 -0.75 5.94 -2.44
C ILE A 69 -1.99 5.83 -1.54
N ALA A 70 -3.19 6.02 -2.09
CA ALA A 70 -4.43 5.91 -1.33
C ALA A 70 -4.63 4.49 -0.76
N GLY A 71 -4.28 3.47 -1.54
CA GLY A 71 -4.32 2.09 -1.10
C GLY A 71 -3.29 1.78 -0.01
N LEU A 72 -2.10 2.36 -0.08
CA LEU A 72 -1.07 2.22 0.95
C LEU A 72 -1.50 2.84 2.29
N ALA A 73 -2.13 4.02 2.26
CA ALA A 73 -2.71 4.64 3.45
C ALA A 73 -3.79 3.76 4.08
N SER A 74 -4.67 3.20 3.24
CA SER A 74 -5.72 2.27 3.67
C SER A 74 -5.14 1.00 4.28
N HIS A 75 -4.08 0.44 3.68
CA HIS A 75 -3.36 -0.71 4.20
C HIS A 75 -2.78 -0.46 5.59
N PHE A 76 -2.12 0.69 5.81
CA PHE A 76 -1.61 1.04 7.14
C PHE A 76 -2.72 1.18 8.19
N ARG A 77 -3.86 1.75 7.82
CA ARG A 77 -5.05 1.80 8.68
C ARG A 77 -5.53 0.40 9.04
N ASP A 78 -5.58 -0.51 8.08
CA ASP A 78 -6.02 -1.89 8.31
C ASP A 78 -5.05 -2.67 9.20
N LEU A 79 -3.74 -2.47 9.06
CA LEU A 79 -2.75 -3.00 9.99
C LEU A 79 -2.95 -2.44 11.41
N LEU A 80 -3.28 -1.15 11.55
CA LEU A 80 -3.54 -0.53 12.85
C LEU A 80 -4.80 -1.15 13.50
N VAL A 81 -5.85 -1.38 12.71
CA VAL A 81 -7.06 -2.08 13.14
C VAL A 81 -6.77 -3.52 13.57
N CYS A 82 -5.83 -4.20 12.91
CA CYS A 82 -5.40 -5.55 13.28
C CYS A 82 -4.66 -5.63 14.61
N LYS A 83 -4.13 -4.51 15.13
CA LYS A 83 -3.39 -4.49 16.41
C LYS A 83 -4.29 -4.68 17.64
N ASN A 84 -5.58 -4.38 17.54
CA ASN A 84 -6.50 -4.48 18.66
C ASN A 84 -7.65 -5.44 18.32
N PRO A 85 -7.85 -6.53 19.10
CA PRO A 85 -8.96 -7.46 18.89
C PRO A 85 -10.34 -6.78 18.84
N ALA A 86 -10.54 -5.72 19.60
CA ALA A 86 -11.80 -4.98 19.64
C ALA A 86 -12.10 -4.25 18.32
N THR A 87 -11.07 -3.86 17.56
CA THR A 87 -11.24 -3.15 16.30
C THR A 87 -11.30 -4.07 15.09
N LEU A 88 -10.96 -5.36 15.21
CA LEU A 88 -10.96 -6.32 14.09
C LEU A 88 -12.28 -6.36 13.31
N ILE A 89 -13.41 -6.07 13.96
CA ILE A 89 -14.73 -5.98 13.31
C ILE A 89 -14.79 -4.89 12.21
N LEU A 90 -13.88 -3.92 12.22
CA LEU A 90 -13.77 -2.83 11.26
C LEU A 90 -12.92 -3.19 10.03
N LEU A 91 -12.40 -4.41 9.96
CA LEU A 91 -11.57 -4.88 8.86
C LEU A 91 -12.45 -5.53 7.78
N GLU A 92 -12.56 -4.85 6.65
CA GLU A 92 -13.35 -5.30 5.49
C GLU A 92 -12.50 -6.19 4.57
N ALA A 93 -11.99 -7.31 5.10
CA ALA A 93 -11.11 -8.23 4.37
C ALA A 93 -11.54 -9.69 4.56
N GLY A 94 -11.33 -10.52 3.52
CA GLY A 94 -11.57 -11.97 3.59
C GLY A 94 -10.54 -12.69 4.46
N GLU A 95 -10.85 -13.90 4.92
CA GLU A 95 -10.05 -14.65 5.92
C GLU A 95 -8.55 -14.72 5.60
N ALA A 96 -8.17 -14.99 4.35
CA ALA A 96 -6.76 -15.05 3.94
C ALA A 96 -6.02 -13.71 4.12
N ALA A 97 -6.68 -12.60 3.76
CA ALA A 97 -6.12 -11.27 3.94
C ALA A 97 -6.03 -10.90 5.43
N GLN A 98 -7.04 -11.25 6.23
CA GLN A 98 -7.02 -11.02 7.69
C GLN A 98 -5.84 -11.73 8.36
N GLN A 99 -5.53 -12.97 7.96
CA GLN A 99 -4.37 -13.70 8.48
C GLN A 99 -3.05 -12.98 8.15
N LEU A 100 -2.87 -12.56 6.90
CA LEU A 100 -1.67 -11.85 6.47
C LEU A 100 -1.52 -10.49 7.16
N TYR A 101 -2.61 -9.74 7.29
CA TYR A 101 -2.61 -8.44 7.97
C TYR A 101 -2.33 -8.61 9.46
N GLY A 102 -2.88 -9.65 10.10
CA GLY A 102 -2.58 -9.98 11.48
C GLY A 102 -1.09 -10.24 11.71
N ILE A 103 -0.45 -11.02 10.83
CA ILE A 103 0.99 -11.29 10.88
C ILE A 103 1.80 -10.01 10.70
N GLN A 104 1.50 -9.21 9.67
CA GLN A 104 2.25 -7.99 9.39
C GLN A 104 2.04 -6.90 10.44
N ALA A 105 0.85 -6.81 11.04
CA ALA A 105 0.55 -5.89 12.12
C ALA A 105 1.39 -6.16 13.39
N GLN A 106 1.93 -7.38 13.57
CA GLN A 106 2.89 -7.66 14.64
C GLN A 106 4.30 -7.13 14.34
N LYS A 107 4.66 -6.98 13.05
CA LYS A 107 5.98 -6.47 12.63
C LYS A 107 6.07 -4.94 12.66
N ALA A 108 4.96 -4.25 12.39
CA ALA A 108 4.90 -2.79 12.37
C ALA A 108 4.57 -2.23 13.77
N SER A 109 5.27 -1.20 14.26
CA SER A 109 4.87 -0.51 15.51
C SER A 109 3.65 0.38 15.30
N GLN A 110 2.92 0.72 16.37
CA GLN A 110 1.79 1.63 16.26
C GLN A 110 2.24 3.04 15.83
N GLU A 111 3.40 3.49 16.34
CA GLU A 111 4.00 4.77 15.98
C GLU A 111 4.35 4.82 14.49
N PHE A 112 4.94 3.74 13.95
CA PHE A 112 5.26 3.62 12.54
C PHE A 112 3.99 3.72 11.69
N LEU A 113 2.93 2.99 12.05
CA LEU A 113 1.68 2.98 11.30
C LEU A 113 1.00 4.35 11.29
N MET A 114 0.95 5.04 12.43
CA MET A 114 0.40 6.41 12.51
C MET A 114 1.19 7.38 11.62
N GLN A 115 2.52 7.38 11.73
CA GLN A 115 3.37 8.23 10.87
C GLN A 115 3.25 7.87 9.39
N GLY A 116 3.14 6.58 9.08
CA GLY A 116 2.97 6.10 7.72
C GLY A 116 1.66 6.56 7.09
N ILE A 117 0.56 6.54 7.86
CA ILE A 117 -0.74 7.08 7.43
C ILE A 117 -0.62 8.57 7.14
N ASP A 118 0.02 9.34 8.03
CA ASP A 118 0.19 10.78 7.85
C ASP A 118 0.99 11.12 6.59
N ILE A 119 2.12 10.43 6.36
CA ILE A 119 2.97 10.62 5.18
C ILE A 119 2.24 10.24 3.89
N ALA A 120 1.52 9.12 3.88
CA ALA A 120 0.76 8.68 2.71
C ALA A 120 -0.41 9.63 2.40
N ASN A 121 -1.14 10.10 3.41
CA ASN A 121 -2.24 11.07 3.24
C ASN A 121 -1.74 12.43 2.73
N ASP A 122 -0.59 12.90 3.20
CA ASP A 122 0.02 14.13 2.71
C ASP A 122 0.42 14.00 1.23
N ALA A 123 0.96 12.84 0.84
CA ALA A 123 1.28 12.54 -0.56
C ALA A 123 0.01 12.49 -1.43
N ASP A 124 -1.07 11.87 -0.96
CA ASP A 124 -2.38 11.82 -1.64
C ASP A 124 -2.90 13.24 -1.93
N PHE A 125 -2.94 14.08 -0.90
CA PHE A 125 -3.38 15.48 -1.03
C PHE A 125 -2.53 16.26 -2.04
N LYS A 126 -1.21 16.06 -2.04
CA LYS A 126 -0.27 16.74 -2.94
C LYS A 126 -0.26 16.18 -4.36
N PHE A 127 -0.76 14.96 -4.57
CA PHE A 127 -0.57 14.21 -5.81
C PHE A 127 -1.05 14.97 -7.05
N LYS A 128 -2.29 15.47 -7.02
CA LYS A 128 -2.89 16.18 -8.17
C LYS A 128 -2.17 17.50 -8.50
N ALA A 129 -1.61 18.16 -7.49
CA ALA A 129 -0.90 19.43 -7.66
C ALA A 129 0.58 19.24 -8.03
N SER A 130 1.13 18.04 -7.87
CA SER A 130 2.53 17.77 -8.18
C SER A 130 2.79 17.79 -9.68
N GLN A 131 3.83 18.53 -10.09
CA GLN A 131 4.32 18.52 -11.47
C GLN A 131 5.00 17.19 -11.84
N ASN A 132 5.53 16.47 -10.83
CA ASN A 132 6.14 15.17 -11.01
C ASN A 132 5.57 14.18 -9.99
N GLN A 133 4.46 13.55 -10.38
CA GLN A 133 3.72 12.60 -9.57
C GLN A 133 4.52 11.33 -9.25
N ARG A 134 5.30 10.83 -10.22
CA ARG A 134 6.16 9.66 -9.99
C ARG A 134 7.19 9.95 -8.91
N LEU A 135 7.92 11.07 -9.04
CA LEU A 135 8.92 11.48 -8.07
C LEU A 135 8.30 11.71 -6.68
N LEU A 136 7.10 12.30 -6.61
CA LEU A 136 6.39 12.46 -5.34
C LEU A 136 6.23 11.12 -4.63
N VAL A 137 5.71 10.09 -5.33
CA VAL A 137 5.52 8.76 -4.73
C VAL A 137 6.84 8.10 -4.35
N GLU A 138 7.87 8.21 -5.19
CA GLU A 138 9.20 7.66 -4.89
C GLU A 138 9.79 8.30 -3.61
N LEU A 139 9.67 9.62 -3.46
CA LEU A 139 10.10 10.33 -2.24
C LEU A 139 9.29 9.91 -1.01
N THR A 140 7.97 9.74 -1.16
CA THR A 140 7.10 9.24 -0.09
C THR A 140 7.56 7.85 0.38
N LEU A 141 7.86 6.93 -0.54
CA LEU A 141 8.35 5.59 -0.20
C LEU A 141 9.71 5.63 0.52
N MET A 142 10.62 6.50 0.08
CA MET A 142 11.91 6.71 0.76
C MET A 142 11.75 7.26 2.17
N GLN A 143 10.81 8.21 2.37
CA GLN A 143 10.50 8.76 3.69
C GLN A 143 9.93 7.70 4.62
N LEU A 144 8.96 6.90 4.14
CA LEU A 144 8.38 5.79 4.88
C LEU A 144 9.45 4.79 5.32
N ALA A 145 10.33 4.40 4.40
CA ALA A 145 11.46 3.49 4.67
C ALA A 145 12.56 4.10 5.54
N SER A 146 12.44 5.36 5.93
CA SER A 146 13.35 6.04 6.85
C SER A 146 12.75 6.26 8.23
N ILE A 147 11.47 5.93 8.46
CA ILE A 147 10.79 6.12 9.76
C ILE A 147 11.53 5.37 10.88
N THR A 148 11.92 4.12 10.61
CA THR A 148 12.59 3.26 11.61
C THR A 148 14.11 3.35 11.54
N PHE A 149 14.64 4.16 10.63
CA PHE A 149 16.07 4.35 10.48
C PHE A 149 16.61 5.23 11.61
N ASP A 150 17.22 4.59 12.60
CA ASP A 150 17.78 5.23 13.81
C ASP A 150 19.11 5.98 13.55
N GLY A 151 19.41 6.25 12.28
CA GLY A 151 20.62 6.95 11.85
C GLY A 151 20.56 8.46 12.11
N GLU A 152 21.31 8.89 13.12
CA GLU A 152 21.73 10.28 13.42
C GLU A 152 20.81 11.20 14.24
N LYS A 153 19.68 10.76 14.82
CA LYS A 153 19.04 11.56 15.91
C LYS A 153 19.90 11.69 17.17
N LYS A 154 20.94 10.85 17.34
CA LYS A 154 21.92 10.93 18.44
C LYS A 154 23.11 11.88 18.21
N LYS A 155 23.33 12.42 17.01
CA LYS A 155 24.48 13.32 16.76
C LYS A 155 24.17 14.82 16.85
N LEU A 156 22.91 15.22 16.68
CA LEU A 156 22.51 16.64 16.69
C LEU A 156 22.18 17.21 18.08
N THR A 157 22.10 16.37 19.11
CA THR A 157 21.84 16.82 20.50
C THR A 157 23.11 17.02 21.33
N ASN A 158 24.30 16.80 20.76
CA ASN A 158 25.61 16.92 21.43
C ASN A 158 26.58 17.91 20.73
N LEU A 159 26.06 18.89 19.99
CA LEU A 159 26.81 20.03 19.44
C LEU A 159 26.18 21.33 19.94
#